data_AF-A0A935LTG5-F1
#
_entry.id   AF-A0A935LTG5-F1
#
_cell.length_a   1.000
_cell.length_b   1.000
_cell.length_c   1.000
_cell.angle_alpha   90.00
_cell.angle_beta   90.00
_cell.angle_gamma   90.00
#
_symmetry.space_group_name_H-M   'P 1'
#
loop_
_entity.id
_entity.type
_entity.pdbx_description
1 polymer ?
#
loop_
_entity_poly.entity_id
_entity_poly.type
_entity_poly.pdbx_seq_one_letter_code
_entity_poly.pdbx_strand_id
1 'polypeptide(L)'
;MFQRIHLRSIVPVLCVLLIPFAAIGRSTRQATDSLQRAAAEQRLLLHKADSAEDVPMAIAVRLHLSTLVKPREAIRILEEGAALAQSTDRLMDEIATRTYLSQAYAKVKDHRKAHVQAMQVIALDHVRYLKEAERSAARTDSLLAAAKEAHRATIRADMLRQLEVEEAATRQQDLRKRWMVIALLVAVVAVLVVVVLLLRTGRLVRKARSEMALLRAEVAASKIVPANRVRNPEQVIQRESKWEEPPVVAETTVPVDETVTAMFRKRIPERLSTLREARGRGDHEKVVRVVHTLKPQLVATDETLAELCAAITRPAAHAEELKWNTDLDRLEAAIEARLRG
;
A
#
# COMPACT_ATOMS: atom_id res chain seq x y z
N MET A 1 -41.21 62.46 75.42
CA MET A 1 -41.40 61.76 74.12
C MET A 1 -40.13 60.96 73.82
N PHE A 2 -39.91 59.85 74.56
CA PHE A 2 -38.73 59.00 74.42
C PHE A 2 -39.19 57.61 73.97
N GLN A 3 -38.78 57.24 72.76
CA GLN A 3 -39.19 56.04 72.05
C GLN A 3 -38.36 54.85 72.58
N ARG A 4 -39.00 53.96 73.34
CA ARG A 4 -38.42 52.67 73.78
C ARG A 4 -38.17 51.80 72.55
N ILE A 5 -36.93 51.81 72.05
CA ILE A 5 -36.49 50.89 71.01
C ILE A 5 -36.33 49.50 71.64
N HIS A 6 -37.03 48.52 71.08
CA HIS A 6 -37.14 47.15 71.56
C HIS A 6 -35.78 46.42 71.53
N LEU A 7 -35.17 46.24 72.71
CA LEU A 7 -33.96 45.44 72.93
C LEU A 7 -34.15 43.92 72.66
N ARG A 8 -35.36 43.46 72.32
CA ARG A 8 -35.70 42.04 72.15
C ARG A 8 -35.42 41.48 70.75
N SER A 9 -35.12 42.31 69.74
CA SER A 9 -34.91 41.86 68.35
C SER A 9 -33.44 41.71 67.93
N ILE A 10 -32.47 42.06 68.78
CA ILE A 10 -31.03 42.01 68.42
C ILE A 10 -30.42 40.63 68.70
N VAL A 11 -30.95 39.89 69.68
CA VAL A 11 -30.42 38.57 70.08
C VAL A 11 -30.54 37.48 68.99
N PRO A 12 -31.66 37.33 68.23
CA PRO A 12 -31.74 36.29 67.21
C PRO A 12 -30.88 36.58 65.98
N VAL A 13 -30.62 37.85 65.65
CA VAL A 13 -29.78 38.24 64.50
C VAL A 13 -28.30 37.95 64.76
N LEU A 14 -27.83 38.15 66.01
CA LEU A 14 -26.46 37.80 66.40
C LEU A 14 -26.22 36.28 66.40
N CYS A 15 -27.24 35.48 66.75
CA CYS A 15 -27.13 34.01 66.73
C CYS A 15 -27.05 33.44 65.30
N VAL A 16 -27.76 34.02 64.33
CA VAL A 16 -27.72 33.55 62.93
C VAL A 16 -26.38 33.85 62.24
N LEU A 17 -25.70 34.94 62.61
CA LEU A 17 -24.38 35.31 62.08
C LEU A 17 -23.22 34.43 62.62
N LEU A 18 -23.42 33.70 63.72
CA LEU A 18 -22.41 32.79 64.29
C LEU A 18 -22.53 31.33 63.81
N ILE A 19 -23.64 30.95 63.16
CA ILE A 19 -23.85 29.60 62.61
C ILE A 19 -22.87 29.23 61.48
N PRO A 20 -22.46 30.11 60.53
CA PRO A 20 -21.57 29.70 59.45
C PRO A 20 -20.13 29.36 59.93
N PHE A 21 -19.67 29.93 61.05
CA PHE A 21 -18.35 29.64 61.61
C PHE A 21 -18.23 28.22 62.17
N ALA A 22 -19.31 27.67 62.73
CA ALA A 22 -19.32 26.30 63.25
C ALA A 22 -19.31 25.23 62.13
N ALA A 23 -19.90 25.53 60.96
CA ALA A 23 -19.90 24.62 59.81
C ALA A 23 -18.52 24.53 59.13
N ILE A 24 -17.80 25.65 59.03
CA ILE A 24 -16.42 25.69 58.48
C ILE A 24 -15.46 24.88 59.36
N GLY A 25 -15.62 24.93 60.69
CA GLY A 25 -14.79 24.15 61.62
C GLY A 25 -15.01 22.63 61.61
N ARG A 26 -16.21 22.15 61.20
CA ARG A 26 -16.46 20.70 61.03
C ARG A 26 -15.84 20.16 59.75
N SER A 27 -15.91 20.94 58.66
CA SER A 27 -15.33 20.57 57.36
C SER A 27 -13.80 20.45 57.42
N THR A 28 -13.12 21.39 58.09
CA THR A 28 -11.66 21.34 58.24
C THR A 28 -11.21 20.16 59.10
N ARG A 29 -11.93 19.83 60.18
CA ARG A 29 -11.64 18.65 61.01
C ARG A 29 -11.82 17.33 60.24
N GLN A 30 -12.89 17.23 59.45
CA GLN A 30 -13.13 16.04 58.64
C GLN A 30 -12.08 15.87 57.53
N ALA A 31 -11.61 16.98 56.93
CA ALA A 31 -10.52 16.97 55.97
C ALA A 31 -9.16 16.64 56.60
N THR A 32 -8.88 17.11 57.83
CA THR A 32 -7.65 16.74 58.53
C THR A 32 -7.64 15.26 58.92
N ASP A 33 -8.80 14.73 59.33
CA ASP A 33 -8.94 13.32 59.70
C ASP A 33 -8.81 12.40 58.48
N SER A 34 -9.33 12.81 57.31
CA SER A 34 -9.18 12.03 56.07
C SER A 34 -7.73 12.02 55.57
N LEU A 35 -7.02 13.15 55.62
CA LEU A 35 -5.60 13.24 55.26
C LEU A 35 -4.72 12.40 56.20
N GLN A 36 -5.00 12.41 57.51
CA GLN A 36 -4.28 11.58 58.47
C GLN A 36 -4.49 10.09 58.23
N ARG A 37 -5.71 9.67 57.89
CA ARG A 37 -6.00 8.27 57.50
C ARG A 37 -5.25 7.87 56.24
N ALA A 38 -5.28 8.71 55.20
CA ALA A 38 -4.54 8.46 53.97
C ALA A 38 -3.02 8.37 54.22
N ALA A 39 -2.46 9.27 55.04
CA ALA A 39 -1.04 9.20 55.41
C ALA A 39 -0.71 7.93 56.23
N ALA A 40 -1.61 7.47 57.10
CA ALA A 40 -1.42 6.24 57.86
C ALA A 40 -1.44 5.00 56.95
N GLU A 41 -2.37 4.96 55.99
CA GLU A 41 -2.45 3.89 54.98
C GLU A 41 -1.16 3.82 54.14
N GLN A 42 -0.66 4.97 53.69
CA GLN A 42 0.59 5.03 52.92
C GLN A 42 1.82 4.62 53.75
N ARG A 43 1.88 4.92 55.05
CA ARG A 43 2.94 4.40 55.93
C ARG A 43 2.89 2.88 56.09
N LEU A 44 1.69 2.29 56.12
CA LEU A 44 1.52 0.84 56.17
C LEU A 44 1.99 0.19 54.86
N LEU A 45 1.64 0.79 53.71
CA LEU A 45 2.14 0.36 52.40
C LEU A 45 3.65 0.47 52.31
N LEU A 46 4.22 1.56 52.85
CA LEU A 46 5.66 1.77 52.89
C LEU A 46 6.36 0.66 53.69
N HIS A 47 5.85 0.35 54.89
CA HIS A 47 6.39 -0.73 55.71
C HIS A 47 6.29 -2.07 55.00
N LYS A 48 5.18 -2.35 54.30
CA LYS A 48 5.04 -3.58 53.50
C LYS A 48 6.07 -3.62 52.37
N ALA A 49 6.25 -2.54 51.62
CA ALA A 49 7.21 -2.45 50.53
C ALA A 49 8.66 -2.62 51.03
N ASP A 50 9.03 -1.93 52.12
CA ASP A 50 10.34 -2.07 52.75
C ASP A 50 10.57 -3.50 53.26
N SER A 51 9.56 -4.13 53.89
CA SER A 51 9.66 -5.52 54.37
C SER A 51 9.73 -6.56 53.26
N ALA A 52 9.17 -6.23 52.09
CA ALA A 52 9.22 -7.07 50.90
C ALA A 52 10.47 -6.81 50.04
N GLU A 53 11.32 -5.87 50.45
CA GLU A 53 12.48 -5.39 49.68
C GLU A 53 12.10 -4.89 48.26
N ASP A 54 10.85 -4.47 48.06
CA ASP A 54 10.36 -3.93 46.79
C ASP A 54 10.77 -2.45 46.67
N VAL A 55 12.01 -2.24 46.26
CA VAL A 55 12.62 -0.90 46.14
C VAL A 55 11.83 0.06 45.25
N PRO A 56 11.38 -0.31 44.04
CA PRO A 56 10.56 0.57 43.20
C PRO A 56 9.28 1.02 43.89
N MET A 57 8.54 0.09 44.50
CA MET A 57 7.32 0.43 45.24
C MET A 57 7.63 1.30 46.46
N ALA A 58 8.70 0.98 47.19
CA ALA A 58 9.12 1.71 48.37
C ALA A 58 9.48 3.18 48.05
N ILE A 59 10.13 3.45 46.91
CA ILE A 59 10.42 4.83 46.46
C ILE A 59 9.13 5.53 46.02
N ALA A 60 8.27 4.87 45.24
CA ALA A 60 7.01 5.43 44.77
C ALA A 60 6.07 5.82 45.93
N VAL A 61 5.97 4.97 46.96
CA VAL A 61 5.19 5.25 48.18
C VAL A 61 5.81 6.40 48.96
N ARG A 62 7.14 6.50 49.08
CA ARG A 62 7.81 7.66 49.73
C ARG A 62 7.52 8.97 49.01
N LEU A 63 7.57 8.97 47.68
CA LEU A 63 7.20 10.12 46.86
C LEU A 63 5.75 10.55 47.13
N HIS A 64 4.81 9.61 47.09
CA HIS A 64 3.40 9.91 47.34
C HIS A 64 3.14 10.37 48.78
N LEU A 65 3.69 9.67 49.77
CA LEU A 65 3.59 9.99 51.20
C LEU A 65 4.12 11.40 51.50
N SER A 66 5.19 11.83 50.82
CA SER A 66 5.78 13.18 50.98
C SER A 66 4.77 14.32 50.70
N THR A 67 3.75 14.06 49.88
CA THR A 67 2.71 15.04 49.56
C THR A 67 1.62 15.15 50.63
N LEU A 68 1.49 14.13 51.48
CA LEU A 68 0.44 14.01 52.51
C LEU A 68 0.92 14.42 53.91
N VAL A 69 2.24 14.47 54.12
CA VAL A 69 2.85 14.77 55.43
C VAL A 69 3.34 16.20 55.56
N LYS A 70 3.75 16.60 56.77
CA LYS A 70 4.29 17.94 57.03
C LYS A 70 5.61 18.14 56.27
N PRO A 71 5.95 19.36 55.83
CA PRO A 71 7.13 19.63 55.01
C PRO A 71 8.46 19.11 55.58
N ARG A 72 8.67 19.16 56.90
CA ARG A 72 9.89 18.64 57.54
C ARG A 72 9.97 17.11 57.51
N GLU A 73 8.83 16.44 57.67
CA GLU A 73 8.75 14.98 57.59
C GLU A 73 8.90 14.52 56.13
N ALA A 74 8.30 15.26 55.18
CA ALA A 74 8.43 15.02 53.75
C ALA A 74 9.90 15.05 53.31
N ILE A 75 10.69 16.03 53.77
CA ILE A 75 12.12 16.12 53.46
C ILE A 75 12.85 14.83 53.88
N ARG A 76 12.65 14.37 55.12
CA ARG A 76 13.31 13.15 55.63
C ARG A 76 12.94 11.92 54.80
N ILE A 77 11.65 11.75 54.50
CA ILE A 77 11.15 10.62 53.69
C ILE A 77 11.73 10.66 52.28
N LEU A 78 11.85 11.84 51.68
CA LEU A 78 12.44 12.04 50.35
C LEU A 78 13.95 11.85 50.34
N GLU A 79 14.67 12.20 51.41
CA GLU A 79 16.11 11.92 51.56
C GLU A 79 16.39 10.42 51.63
N GLU A 80 15.60 9.69 52.42
CA GLU A 80 15.66 8.23 52.49
C GLU A 80 15.34 7.61 51.12
N GLY A 81 14.33 8.13 50.41
CA GLY A 81 13.98 7.69 49.06
C GLY A 81 15.08 7.97 48.02
N ALA A 82 15.72 9.14 48.08
CA ALA A 82 16.82 9.50 47.19
C ALA A 82 18.08 8.64 47.45
N ALA A 83 18.40 8.38 48.71
CA ALA A 83 19.50 7.48 49.07
C ALA A 83 19.24 6.05 48.59
N LEU A 84 18.00 5.57 48.73
CA LEU A 84 17.60 4.25 48.24
C LEU A 84 17.68 4.15 46.70
N ALA A 85 17.17 5.16 45.99
CA ALA A 85 17.25 5.24 44.53
C ALA A 85 18.71 5.27 44.03
N GLN A 86 19.57 6.03 44.70
CA GLN A 86 21.00 6.09 44.40
C GLN A 86 21.69 4.75 44.65
N SER A 87 21.39 4.08 45.78
CA SER A 87 22.00 2.79 46.13
C SER A 87 21.62 1.64 45.18
N THR A 88 20.49 1.77 44.49
CA THR A 88 19.97 0.78 43.54
C THR A 88 20.18 1.16 42.07
N ASP A 89 20.97 2.21 41.81
CA ASP A 89 21.24 2.76 40.47
C ASP A 89 19.96 3.05 39.66
N ARG A 90 18.88 3.44 40.35
CA ARG A 90 17.59 3.76 39.73
C ARG A 90 17.53 5.24 39.36
N LEU A 91 18.27 5.59 38.31
CA LEU A 91 18.47 6.98 37.86
C LEU A 91 17.17 7.81 37.75
N MET A 92 16.11 7.25 37.17
CA MET A 92 14.83 7.96 36.99
C MET A 92 14.13 8.26 38.32
N ASP A 93 14.17 7.30 39.24
CA ASP A 93 13.57 7.44 40.56
C ASP A 93 14.40 8.39 41.44
N GLU A 94 15.72 8.42 41.25
CA GLU A 94 16.62 9.40 41.88
C GLU A 94 16.35 10.83 41.39
N ILE A 95 16.20 11.03 40.07
CA ILE A 95 15.84 12.33 39.49
C ILE A 95 14.49 12.81 40.06
N ALA A 96 13.49 11.93 40.10
CA ALA A 96 12.17 12.25 40.63
C ALA A 96 12.24 12.64 42.12
N THR A 97 12.84 11.80 42.96
CA THR A 97 12.98 12.05 44.41
C THR A 97 13.75 13.33 44.71
N ARG A 98 14.87 13.60 44.03
CA ARG A 98 15.64 14.85 44.20
C ARG A 98 14.88 16.09 43.71
N THR A 99 14.06 15.96 42.67
CA THR A 99 13.18 17.05 42.21
C THR A 99 12.15 17.42 43.28
N TYR A 100 11.45 16.44 43.85
CA TYR A 100 10.52 16.66 44.95
C TYR A 100 11.23 17.17 46.21
N LEU A 101 12.45 16.70 46.48
CA LEU A 101 13.27 17.15 47.61
C LEU A 101 13.67 18.62 47.46
N SER A 102 14.06 19.06 46.25
CA SER A 102 14.34 20.47 45.95
C SER A 102 13.11 21.36 46.23
N GLN A 103 11.93 20.93 45.78
CA GLN A 103 10.68 21.64 46.02
C GLN A 103 10.32 21.67 47.51
N ALA A 104 10.52 20.57 48.24
CA ALA A 104 10.26 20.48 49.68
C ALA A 104 11.17 21.43 50.47
N TYR A 105 12.46 21.51 50.11
CA TYR A 105 13.40 22.47 50.70
C TYR A 105 12.99 23.92 50.43
N ALA A 106 12.54 24.23 49.21
CA ALA A 106 12.05 25.56 48.86
C ALA A 106 10.80 25.95 49.69
N LYS A 107 9.87 25.01 49.93
CA LYS A 107 8.68 25.24 50.78
C LYS A 107 9.04 25.57 52.23
N VAL A 108 10.15 25.04 52.75
CA VAL A 108 10.66 25.34 54.10
C VAL A 108 11.55 26.59 54.13
N LYS A 109 11.71 27.28 53.00
CA LYS A 109 12.57 28.47 52.80
C LYS A 109 14.07 28.19 52.94
N ASP A 110 14.50 26.94 52.78
CA ASP A 110 15.93 26.59 52.67
C ASP A 110 16.36 26.58 51.20
N HIS A 111 16.52 27.78 50.64
CA HIS A 111 16.85 27.95 49.22
C HIS A 111 18.23 27.42 48.85
N ARG A 112 19.17 27.38 49.80
CA ARG A 112 20.52 26.85 49.57
C ARG A 112 20.46 25.35 49.28
N LYS A 113 19.79 24.57 50.14
CA LYS A 113 19.63 23.14 49.91
C LYS A 113 18.75 22.83 48.70
N ALA A 114 17.70 23.62 48.48
CA ALA A 114 16.86 23.48 47.28
C ALA A 114 17.68 23.61 45.99
N HIS A 115 18.57 24.61 45.93
CA HIS A 115 19.46 24.82 44.79
C HIS A 115 20.45 23.67 44.59
N VAL A 116 21.06 23.15 45.66
CA VAL A 116 21.98 22.00 45.59
C VAL A 116 21.27 20.78 44.99
N GLN A 117 20.05 20.47 45.44
CA GLN A 117 19.28 19.35 44.89
C GLN A 117 18.89 19.58 43.42
N ALA A 118 18.54 20.81 43.04
CA ALA A 118 18.24 21.14 41.65
C ALA A 118 19.47 20.96 40.73
N MET A 119 20.67 21.35 41.19
CA MET A 119 21.91 21.12 40.43
C MET A 119 22.24 19.64 40.29
N GLN A 120 21.96 18.83 41.31
CA GLN A 120 22.11 17.38 41.23
C GLN A 120 21.15 16.76 40.21
N VAL A 121 19.90 17.22 40.15
CA VAL A 121 18.94 16.79 39.11
C VAL A 121 19.48 17.09 37.72
N ILE A 122 19.99 18.30 37.47
CA ILE A 122 20.57 18.68 36.17
C ILE A 122 21.75 17.75 35.80
N ALA A 123 22.62 17.43 36.76
CA ALA A 123 23.75 16.53 36.52
C ALA A 123 23.29 15.10 36.18
N LEU A 124 22.29 14.58 36.90
CA LEU A 124 21.71 13.25 36.63
C LEU A 124 20.97 13.21 35.29
N ASP A 125 20.27 14.29 34.93
CA ASP A 125 19.62 14.44 33.62
C ASP A 125 20.64 14.43 32.48
N HIS A 126 21.80 15.04 32.68
CA HIS A 126 22.88 14.98 31.70
C HIS A 126 23.41 13.55 31.52
N VAL A 127 23.59 12.80 32.61
CA VAL A 127 23.97 11.37 32.54
C VAL A 127 22.91 10.54 31.81
N ARG A 128 21.63 10.79 32.07
CA ARG A 128 20.53 10.13 31.34
C ARG A 128 20.62 10.41 29.84
N TYR A 129 20.79 11.67 29.47
CA TYR A 129 20.89 12.09 28.07
C TYR A 129 22.07 11.40 27.35
N LEU A 130 23.25 11.33 28.00
CA LEU A 130 24.41 10.63 27.43
C LEU A 130 24.13 9.14 27.22
N LYS A 131 23.54 8.44 28.20
CA LYS A 131 23.16 7.02 28.06
C LYS A 131 22.15 6.82 26.93
N GLU A 132 21.22 7.74 26.73
CA GLU A 132 20.25 7.68 25.62
C GLU A 132 20.90 7.94 24.26
N ALA A 133 21.85 8.86 24.19
CA ALA A 133 22.63 9.14 22.99
C ALA A 133 23.52 7.95 22.58
N GLU A 134 24.14 7.26 23.53
CA GLU A 134 24.90 6.03 23.26
C GLU A 134 23.99 4.92 22.72
N ARG A 135 22.80 4.74 23.32
CA ARG A 135 21.82 3.76 22.86
C ARG A 135 21.30 4.08 21.47
N SER A 136 21.09 5.36 21.15
CA SER A 136 20.64 5.76 19.81
C SER A 136 21.75 5.57 18.78
N ALA A 137 23.00 5.89 19.10
CA ALA A 137 24.16 5.62 18.25
C ALA A 137 24.33 4.11 17.96
N ALA A 138 24.23 3.26 18.99
CA ALA A 138 24.28 1.81 18.82
C ALA A 138 23.14 1.27 17.93
N ARG A 139 21.93 1.85 18.05
CA ARG A 139 20.81 1.52 17.15
C ARG A 139 21.11 1.94 15.72
N THR A 140 21.62 3.14 15.49
CA THR A 140 21.96 3.59 14.13
C THR A 140 23.03 2.71 13.48
N ASP A 141 24.04 2.28 14.24
CA ASP A 141 25.07 1.36 13.73
C ASP A 141 24.49 0.00 13.35
N SER A 142 23.59 -0.55 14.18
CA SER A 142 22.91 -1.81 13.87
C SER A 142 22.04 -1.72 12.61
N LEU A 143 21.35 -0.60 12.40
CA LEU A 143 20.54 -0.35 11.20
C LEU A 143 21.42 -0.21 9.96
N LEU A 144 22.56 0.48 10.08
CA LEU A 144 23.52 0.63 9.00
C LEU A 144 24.18 -0.71 8.63
N ALA A 145 24.46 -1.57 9.62
CA ALA A 145 24.93 -2.93 9.37
C ALA A 145 23.88 -3.77 8.62
N ALA A 146 22.63 -3.76 9.09
CA ALA A 146 21.51 -4.45 8.43
C ALA A 146 21.27 -3.95 6.99
N ALA A 147 21.35 -2.63 6.77
CA ALA A 147 21.23 -2.04 5.44
C ALA A 147 22.36 -2.48 4.50
N LYS A 148 23.60 -2.56 5.00
CA LYS A 148 24.74 -3.10 4.22
C LYS A 148 24.54 -4.56 3.86
N GLU A 149 24.01 -5.38 4.77
CA GLU A 149 23.72 -6.79 4.51
C GLU A 149 22.60 -6.97 3.48
N ALA A 150 21.52 -6.19 3.61
CA ALA A 150 20.44 -6.17 2.62
C ALA A 150 20.96 -5.79 1.23
N HIS A 151 21.80 -4.76 1.14
CA HIS A 151 22.41 -4.34 -0.12
C HIS A 151 23.35 -5.41 -0.71
N ARG A 152 24.11 -6.13 0.12
CA ARG A 152 24.91 -7.27 -0.33
C ARG A 152 24.02 -8.41 -0.84
N ALA A 153 22.89 -8.66 -0.19
CA ALA A 153 21.94 -9.68 -0.63
C ALA A 153 21.30 -9.32 -1.98
N THR A 154 20.94 -8.05 -2.21
CA THR A 154 20.42 -7.61 -3.50
C THR A 154 21.46 -7.76 -4.61
N ILE A 155 22.72 -7.36 -4.37
CA ILE A 155 23.80 -7.55 -5.36
C ILE A 155 23.98 -9.03 -5.69
N ARG A 156 23.97 -9.93 -4.69
CA ARG A 156 24.06 -11.38 -4.93
C ARG A 156 22.88 -11.91 -5.72
N ALA A 157 21.66 -11.48 -5.40
CA ALA A 157 20.46 -11.89 -6.11
C ALA A 157 20.48 -11.45 -7.59
N ASP A 158 20.94 -10.23 -7.85
CA ASP A 158 21.05 -9.72 -9.22
C ASP A 158 22.16 -10.44 -10.01
N MET A 159 23.29 -10.77 -9.36
CA MET A 159 24.33 -11.58 -9.98
C MET A 159 23.80 -12.98 -10.37
N LEU A 160 23.03 -13.63 -9.50
CA LEU A 160 22.41 -14.92 -9.81
C LEU A 160 21.42 -14.82 -10.98
N ARG A 161 20.61 -13.75 -11.03
CA ARG A 161 19.71 -13.50 -12.17
C ARG A 161 20.46 -13.31 -13.47
N GLN A 162 21.61 -12.62 -13.45
CA GLN A 162 22.43 -12.46 -14.65
C GLN A 162 22.94 -13.80 -15.15
N LEU A 163 23.42 -14.67 -14.26
CA LEU A 163 23.87 -16.02 -14.62
C LEU A 163 22.72 -16.85 -15.22
N GLU A 164 21.52 -16.80 -14.63
CA GLU A 164 20.34 -17.49 -15.17
C GLU A 164 19.95 -17.00 -16.57
N VAL A 165 20.03 -15.68 -16.80
CA VAL A 165 19.76 -15.07 -18.11
C VAL A 165 20.82 -15.48 -19.13
N GLU A 166 22.10 -15.51 -18.75
CA GLU A 166 23.19 -15.98 -19.60
C GLU A 166 23.00 -17.45 -19.98
N GLU A 167 22.68 -18.32 -19.02
CA GLU A 167 22.37 -19.72 -19.30
C GLU A 167 21.16 -19.90 -20.22
N ALA A 168 20.09 -19.13 -20.00
CA ALA A 168 18.93 -19.16 -20.87
C ALA A 168 19.28 -18.72 -22.30
N ALA A 169 20.13 -17.69 -22.43
CA ALA A 169 20.59 -17.20 -23.72
C ALA A 169 21.46 -18.22 -24.46
N THR A 170 22.38 -18.91 -23.76
CA THR A 170 23.22 -19.96 -24.37
C THR A 170 22.37 -21.14 -24.84
N ARG A 171 21.40 -21.60 -24.02
CA ARG A 171 20.43 -22.65 -24.42
C ARG A 171 19.65 -22.26 -25.67
N GLN A 172 19.18 -21.01 -25.78
CA GLN A 172 18.49 -20.53 -26.98
C GLN A 172 19.42 -20.46 -28.20
N GLN A 173 20.67 -20.04 -28.03
CA GLN A 173 21.65 -20.02 -29.11
C GLN A 173 21.93 -21.44 -29.65
N ASP A 174 22.03 -22.44 -28.77
CA ASP A 174 22.26 -23.82 -29.18
C ASP A 174 21.08 -24.41 -29.96
N LEU A 175 19.85 -24.11 -29.54
CA LEU A 175 18.66 -24.47 -30.31
C LEU A 175 18.68 -23.81 -31.70
N ARG A 176 19.01 -22.51 -31.79
CA ARG A 176 19.13 -21.80 -33.08
C ARG A 176 20.19 -22.43 -33.99
N LYS A 177 21.35 -22.80 -33.45
CA LYS A 177 22.41 -23.50 -34.20
C LYS A 177 21.91 -24.84 -34.76
N ARG A 178 21.19 -25.64 -33.96
CA ARG A 178 20.61 -26.91 -34.42
C ARG A 178 19.59 -26.71 -35.55
N TRP A 179 18.68 -25.74 -35.40
CA TRP A 179 17.71 -25.41 -36.45
C TRP A 179 18.38 -24.89 -37.73
N MET A 180 19.46 -24.13 -37.62
CA MET A 180 20.25 -23.67 -38.76
C MET A 180 20.87 -24.84 -39.53
N VAL A 181 21.42 -25.84 -38.84
CA VAL A 181 21.96 -27.06 -39.47
C VAL A 181 20.85 -27.85 -40.17
N ILE A 182 19.69 -28.01 -39.54
CA ILE A 182 18.54 -28.69 -40.16
C ILE A 182 18.08 -27.94 -41.41
N ALA A 183 17.92 -26.61 -41.34
CA ALA A 183 17.52 -25.79 -42.48
C ALA A 183 18.53 -25.89 -43.64
N LEU A 184 19.84 -25.91 -43.34
CA LEU A 184 20.89 -26.11 -44.33
C LEU A 184 20.77 -27.49 -45.01
N LEU A 185 20.56 -28.56 -44.24
CA LEU A 185 20.36 -29.91 -44.79
C LEU A 185 19.13 -29.98 -45.70
N VAL A 186 18.01 -29.38 -45.29
CA VAL A 186 16.78 -29.32 -46.11
C VAL A 186 17.03 -28.55 -47.41
N ALA A 187 17.74 -27.42 -47.36
CA ALA A 187 18.09 -26.65 -48.55
C ALA A 187 18.97 -27.46 -49.52
N VAL A 188 19.96 -28.20 -49.02
CA VAL A 188 20.81 -29.09 -49.84
C VAL A 188 19.98 -30.20 -50.51
N VAL A 189 19.06 -30.83 -49.77
CA VAL A 189 18.15 -31.86 -50.33
C VAL A 189 17.24 -31.27 -51.40
N ALA A 190 16.69 -30.07 -51.19
CA ALA A 190 15.86 -29.38 -52.17
C ALA A 190 16.61 -29.11 -53.48
N VAL A 191 17.86 -28.62 -53.39
CA VAL A 191 18.72 -28.42 -54.57
C VAL A 191 18.98 -29.74 -55.29
N LEU A 192 19.27 -30.83 -54.56
CA LEU A 192 19.43 -32.17 -55.15
C LEU A 192 18.19 -32.63 -55.90
N VAL A 193 16.99 -32.44 -55.34
CA VAL A 193 15.72 -32.78 -55.99
C VAL A 193 15.53 -31.98 -57.28
N VAL A 194 15.81 -30.67 -57.26
CA VAL A 194 15.74 -29.82 -58.46
C VAL A 194 16.72 -30.30 -59.53
N VAL A 195 17.96 -30.63 -59.16
CA VAL A 195 18.96 -31.19 -60.10
C VAL A 195 18.46 -32.50 -60.71
N VAL A 196 17.93 -33.42 -59.90
CA VAL A 196 17.37 -34.69 -60.38
C VAL A 196 16.18 -34.46 -61.32
N LEU A 197 15.29 -33.53 -60.98
CA LEU A 197 14.15 -33.16 -61.83
C LEU A 197 14.62 -32.59 -63.17
N LEU A 198 15.59 -31.65 -63.17
CA LEU A 198 16.16 -31.07 -64.39
C LEU A 198 16.85 -32.14 -65.26
N LEU A 199 17.54 -33.10 -64.65
CA LEU A 199 18.13 -34.22 -65.38
C LEU A 199 17.06 -35.14 -65.99
N ARG A 200 15.98 -35.42 -65.25
CA ARG A 200 14.88 -36.28 -65.72
C ARG A 200 14.07 -35.60 -66.83
N THR A 201 13.71 -34.34 -66.67
CA THR A 201 13.02 -33.55 -67.71
C THR A 201 13.91 -33.37 -68.94
N GLY A 202 15.20 -33.13 -68.77
CA GLY A 202 16.17 -33.08 -69.86
C GLY A 202 16.22 -34.39 -70.66
N ARG A 203 16.17 -35.55 -69.99
CA ARG A 203 16.08 -36.86 -70.66
C ARG A 203 14.74 -37.05 -71.38
N LEU A 204 13.61 -36.68 -70.76
CA LEU A 204 12.29 -36.78 -71.38
C LEU A 204 12.18 -35.88 -72.62
N VAL A 205 12.66 -34.64 -72.54
CA VAL A 205 12.70 -33.72 -73.69
C VAL A 205 13.59 -34.26 -74.80
N ARG A 206 14.74 -34.88 -74.47
CA ARG A 206 15.57 -35.55 -75.49
C ARG A 206 14.84 -36.69 -76.19
N LYS A 207 14.11 -37.54 -75.44
CA LYS A 207 13.28 -38.61 -76.01
C LYS A 207 12.15 -38.07 -76.89
N ALA A 208 11.41 -37.07 -76.41
CA ALA A 208 10.36 -36.42 -77.18
C ALA A 208 10.90 -35.76 -78.44
N ARG A 209 12.12 -35.18 -78.40
CA ARG A 209 12.78 -34.64 -79.59
C ARG A 209 13.17 -35.74 -80.58
N SER A 210 13.65 -36.91 -80.14
CA SER A 210 13.93 -38.03 -81.04
C SER A 210 12.66 -38.63 -81.64
N GLU A 211 11.58 -38.74 -80.86
CA GLU A 211 10.28 -39.22 -81.35
C GLU A 211 9.66 -38.22 -82.34
N MET A 212 9.71 -36.92 -82.05
CA MET A 212 9.30 -35.86 -82.98
C MET A 212 10.14 -35.85 -84.26
N ALA A 213 11.45 -36.12 -84.18
CA ALA A 213 12.30 -36.23 -85.36
C ALA A 213 11.93 -37.44 -86.22
N LEU A 214 11.60 -38.57 -85.59
CA LEU A 214 11.14 -39.79 -86.26
C LEU A 214 9.77 -39.58 -86.91
N LEU A 215 8.79 -39.04 -86.18
CA LEU A 215 7.47 -38.70 -86.71
C LEU A 215 7.55 -37.68 -87.85
N ARG A 216 8.47 -36.70 -87.78
CA ARG A 216 8.71 -35.77 -88.90
C ARG A 216 9.28 -36.49 -90.12
N ALA A 217 10.13 -37.50 -89.94
CA ALA A 217 10.63 -38.33 -91.03
C ALA A 217 9.51 -39.20 -91.63
N GLU A 218 8.65 -39.79 -90.80
CA GLU A 218 7.48 -40.57 -91.25
C GLU A 218 6.44 -39.71 -91.97
N VAL A 219 6.16 -38.49 -91.48
CA VAL A 219 5.28 -37.52 -92.18
C VAL A 219 5.92 -37.05 -93.49
N ALA A 220 7.23 -36.86 -93.54
CA ALA A 220 7.93 -36.56 -94.80
C ALA A 220 7.82 -37.71 -95.81
N ALA A 221 7.91 -38.97 -95.34
CA ALA A 221 7.69 -40.16 -96.18
C ALA A 221 6.21 -40.30 -96.64
N SER A 222 5.26 -39.99 -95.76
CA SER A 222 3.81 -40.06 -96.05
C SER A 222 3.33 -38.93 -96.95
N LYS A 223 4.14 -37.87 -97.15
CA LYS A 223 3.82 -36.73 -98.01
C LYS A 223 3.94 -37.03 -99.52
N ILE A 224 4.28 -38.26 -99.90
CA ILE A 224 4.29 -38.74 -101.30
C ILE A 224 2.97 -39.46 -101.63
N VAL A 225 1.82 -38.81 -101.39
CA VAL A 225 0.51 -39.16 -102.02
C VAL A 225 -0.29 -37.86 -102.16
N PRO A 226 -0.89 -37.57 -103.34
CA PRO A 226 -1.38 -36.24 -103.67
C PRO A 226 -2.74 -35.90 -103.04
N ALA A 227 -2.91 -34.58 -102.91
CA ALA A 227 -4.05 -33.81 -102.44
C ALA A 227 -5.44 -34.33 -102.88
N ASN A 228 -6.34 -34.53 -101.91
CA ASN A 228 -7.68 -33.93 -101.91
C ASN A 228 -8.52 -34.37 -100.70
N ARG A 229 -8.93 -33.40 -99.85
CA ARG A 229 -10.23 -33.27 -99.17
C ARG A 229 -10.10 -32.19 -98.08
N VAL A 230 -10.59 -30.98 -98.33
CA VAL A 230 -11.97 -30.49 -98.12
C VAL A 230 -12.32 -30.37 -96.62
N ARG A 231 -12.04 -29.16 -96.13
CA ARG A 231 -12.75 -28.29 -95.18
C ARG A 231 -14.13 -28.77 -94.67
N ASN A 232 -14.33 -28.75 -93.34
CA ASN A 232 -15.41 -27.96 -92.72
C ASN A 232 -15.21 -27.74 -91.19
N PRO A 233 -15.46 -26.52 -90.66
CA PRO A 233 -15.40 -26.20 -89.23
C PRO A 233 -16.80 -25.97 -88.63
N GLU A 234 -16.98 -26.21 -87.32
CA GLU A 234 -17.99 -25.65 -86.39
C GLU A 234 -17.96 -26.51 -85.09
N GLN A 235 -18.10 -26.05 -83.84
CA GLN A 235 -18.80 -24.92 -83.24
C GLN A 235 -18.18 -24.61 -81.85
N VAL A 236 -18.14 -23.33 -81.48
CA VAL A 236 -17.81 -22.83 -80.14
C VAL A 236 -19.13 -22.47 -79.44
N ILE A 237 -19.40 -23.02 -78.26
CA ILE A 237 -20.52 -22.60 -77.39
C ILE A 237 -19.94 -21.99 -76.12
N GLN A 238 -20.05 -20.67 -75.99
CA GLN A 238 -19.84 -19.92 -74.75
C GLN A 238 -21.11 -20.01 -73.89
N ARG A 239 -20.95 -20.28 -72.58
CA ARG A 239 -22.00 -20.15 -71.56
C ARG A 239 -21.77 -18.84 -70.80
N GLU A 240 -22.70 -17.89 -70.91
CA GLU A 240 -22.79 -16.73 -70.02
C GLU A 240 -23.42 -17.17 -68.68
N SER A 241 -22.70 -16.92 -67.56
CA SER A 241 -23.23 -17.06 -66.21
C SER A 241 -23.66 -15.69 -65.68
N LYS A 242 -24.97 -15.54 -65.49
CA LYS A 242 -25.61 -14.37 -64.86
C LYS A 242 -25.25 -14.33 -63.37
N TRP A 243 -24.61 -13.26 -62.93
CA TRP A 243 -24.38 -12.95 -61.52
C TRP A 243 -25.64 -12.29 -60.93
N GLU A 244 -26.02 -12.72 -59.73
CA GLU A 244 -27.14 -12.21 -58.94
C GLU A 244 -26.54 -11.41 -57.76
N GLU A 245 -26.98 -10.17 -57.57
CA GLU A 245 -26.52 -9.26 -56.51
C GLU A 245 -27.03 -9.70 -55.12
N PRO A 246 -26.24 -9.56 -54.04
CA PRO A 246 -26.72 -9.84 -52.69
C PRO A 246 -27.59 -8.68 -52.15
N PRO A 247 -28.66 -8.98 -51.38
CA PRO A 247 -29.54 -7.95 -50.86
C PRO A 247 -28.93 -7.19 -49.68
N VAL A 248 -29.21 -5.89 -49.66
CA VAL A 248 -28.92 -4.92 -48.59
C VAL A 248 -29.56 -5.38 -47.28
N VAL A 249 -28.75 -5.54 -46.22
CA VAL A 249 -29.23 -5.83 -44.87
C VAL A 249 -29.58 -4.52 -44.16
N ALA A 250 -30.85 -4.44 -43.76
CA ALA A 250 -31.41 -3.37 -42.96
C ALA A 250 -30.92 -3.41 -41.50
N GLU A 251 -30.72 -2.23 -40.93
CA GLU A 251 -30.45 -1.99 -39.52
C GLU A 251 -31.52 -2.68 -38.65
N THR A 252 -31.08 -3.65 -37.86
CA THR A 252 -31.92 -4.32 -36.86
C THR A 252 -31.41 -3.90 -35.49
N THR A 253 -32.23 -3.15 -34.75
CA THR A 253 -32.07 -2.85 -33.33
C THR A 253 -32.15 -4.16 -32.54
N VAL A 254 -31.01 -4.60 -31.99
CA VAL A 254 -30.89 -5.85 -31.23
C VAL A 254 -31.24 -5.59 -29.76
N PRO A 255 -32.14 -6.37 -29.13
CA PRO A 255 -32.40 -6.31 -27.69
C PRO A 255 -31.16 -6.80 -26.92
N VAL A 256 -30.88 -6.15 -25.78
CA VAL A 256 -29.71 -6.37 -24.90
C VAL A 256 -29.36 -7.86 -24.79
N ASP A 257 -28.22 -8.21 -25.39
CA ASP A 257 -27.71 -9.56 -25.53
C ASP A 257 -27.22 -10.06 -24.15
N GLU A 258 -27.84 -11.14 -23.66
CA GLU A 258 -27.56 -11.77 -22.35
C GLU A 258 -26.07 -12.16 -22.21
N THR A 259 -25.39 -12.36 -23.34
CA THR A 259 -23.94 -12.59 -23.43
C THR A 259 -23.09 -11.36 -23.08
N VAL A 260 -23.55 -10.15 -23.40
CA VAL A 260 -22.88 -8.88 -23.07
C VAL A 260 -22.95 -8.65 -21.57
N THR A 261 -24.08 -8.94 -20.93
CA THR A 261 -24.24 -8.87 -19.47
C THR A 261 -23.35 -9.90 -18.75
N ALA A 262 -23.20 -11.10 -19.31
CA ALA A 262 -22.29 -12.12 -18.76
C ALA A 262 -20.80 -11.73 -18.89
N MET A 263 -20.39 -11.15 -20.03
CA MET A 263 -19.04 -10.63 -20.22
C MET A 263 -18.75 -9.41 -19.32
N PHE A 264 -19.75 -8.55 -19.15
CA PHE A 264 -19.73 -7.40 -18.24
C PHE A 264 -19.44 -7.85 -16.80
N ARG A 265 -20.20 -8.81 -16.27
CA ARG A 265 -19.98 -9.36 -14.92
C ARG A 265 -18.61 -9.98 -14.73
N LYS A 266 -18.03 -10.60 -15.77
CA LYS A 266 -16.72 -11.26 -15.68
C LYS A 266 -15.54 -10.29 -15.71
N ARG A 267 -15.59 -9.25 -16.54
CA ARG A 267 -14.43 -8.37 -16.78
C ARG A 267 -14.41 -7.09 -15.94
N ILE A 268 -15.56 -6.65 -15.45
CA ILE A 268 -15.66 -5.39 -14.71
C ILE A 268 -14.97 -5.40 -13.34
N PRO A 269 -15.01 -6.48 -12.54
CA PRO A 269 -14.30 -6.50 -11.26
C PRO A 269 -12.80 -6.22 -11.41
N GLU A 270 -12.15 -6.79 -12.43
CA GLU A 270 -10.74 -6.56 -12.75
C GLU A 270 -10.46 -5.12 -13.22
N ARG A 271 -11.39 -4.53 -13.97
CA ARG A 271 -11.27 -3.15 -14.44
C ARG A 271 -11.52 -2.13 -13.34
N LEU A 272 -12.44 -2.42 -12.41
CA LEU A 272 -12.65 -1.63 -11.20
C LEU A 272 -11.44 -1.69 -10.26
N SER A 273 -10.81 -2.85 -10.07
CA SER A 273 -9.58 -2.94 -9.26
C SER A 273 -8.45 -2.13 -9.89
N THR A 274 -8.31 -2.18 -11.22
CA THR A 274 -7.33 -1.37 -11.97
C THR A 274 -7.61 0.13 -11.85
N LEU A 275 -8.88 0.54 -11.84
CA LEU A 275 -9.30 1.93 -11.66
C LEU A 275 -8.91 2.45 -10.26
N ARG A 276 -9.19 1.66 -9.22
CA ARG A 276 -8.83 1.99 -7.82
C ARG A 276 -7.32 2.07 -7.61
N GLU A 277 -6.57 1.14 -8.21
CA GLU A 277 -5.11 1.15 -8.15
C GLU A 277 -4.52 2.38 -8.85
N ALA A 278 -5.07 2.78 -10.01
CA ALA A 278 -4.65 3.97 -10.72
C ALA A 278 -4.97 5.25 -9.93
N ARG A 279 -6.15 5.31 -9.30
CA ARG A 279 -6.55 6.40 -8.40
C ARG A 279 -5.62 6.51 -7.18
N GLY A 280 -5.33 5.39 -6.50
CA GLY A 280 -4.46 5.37 -5.33
C GLY A 280 -3.02 5.79 -5.61
N ARG A 281 -2.57 5.73 -6.88
CA ARG A 281 -1.26 6.21 -7.34
C ARG A 281 -1.27 7.64 -7.89
N GLY A 282 -2.44 8.28 -8.01
CA GLY A 282 -2.57 9.58 -8.66
C GLY A 282 -2.29 9.55 -10.17
N ASP A 283 -2.43 8.39 -10.82
CA ASP A 283 -2.17 8.22 -12.26
C ASP A 283 -3.44 8.54 -13.07
N HIS A 284 -3.66 9.84 -13.28
CA HIS A 284 -4.85 10.39 -13.95
C HIS A 284 -4.99 9.90 -15.39
N GLU A 285 -3.88 9.76 -16.13
CA GLU A 285 -3.90 9.26 -17.51
C GLU A 285 -4.35 7.81 -17.59
N LYS A 286 -3.93 6.99 -16.62
CA LYS A 286 -4.38 5.60 -16.51
C LYS A 286 -5.84 5.51 -16.11
N VAL A 287 -6.33 6.38 -15.21
CA VAL A 287 -7.76 6.46 -14.87
C VAL A 287 -8.60 6.77 -16.11
N VAL A 288 -8.22 7.78 -16.90
CA VAL A 288 -8.94 8.14 -18.14
C VAL A 288 -8.95 6.99 -19.15
N ARG A 289 -7.82 6.29 -19.34
CA ARG A 289 -7.76 5.11 -20.22
C ARG A 289 -8.69 3.99 -19.75
N VAL A 290 -8.72 3.69 -18.44
CA VAL A 290 -9.60 2.66 -17.89
C VAL A 290 -11.06 3.04 -18.08
N VAL A 291 -11.45 4.29 -17.79
CA VAL A 291 -12.82 4.79 -18.01
C VAL A 291 -13.20 4.73 -19.49
N HIS A 292 -12.29 5.07 -20.41
CA HIS A 292 -12.52 4.97 -21.85
C HIS A 292 -12.74 3.51 -22.30
N THR A 293 -12.04 2.55 -21.70
CA THR A 293 -12.27 1.11 -21.99
C THR A 293 -13.56 0.57 -21.38
N LEU A 294 -14.04 1.15 -20.28
CA LEU A 294 -15.28 0.77 -19.62
C LEU A 294 -16.51 1.39 -20.29
N LYS A 295 -16.39 2.59 -20.87
CA LYS A 295 -17.50 3.35 -21.45
C LYS A 295 -18.39 2.53 -22.40
N PRO A 296 -17.88 1.76 -23.38
CA PRO A 296 -18.76 1.00 -24.28
C PRO A 296 -19.60 -0.06 -23.56
N GLN A 297 -19.08 -0.66 -22.49
CA GLN A 297 -19.76 -1.69 -21.71
C GLN A 297 -20.79 -1.08 -20.74
N LEU A 298 -20.46 0.08 -20.17
CA LEU A 298 -21.34 0.82 -19.26
C LEU A 298 -22.52 1.42 -20.03
N VAL A 299 -22.29 2.06 -21.17
CA VAL A 299 -23.34 2.69 -21.99
C VAL A 299 -24.30 1.65 -22.57
N ALA A 300 -23.80 0.45 -22.93
CA ALA A 300 -24.66 -0.65 -23.37
C ALA A 300 -25.59 -1.18 -22.26
N THR A 301 -25.30 -0.89 -20.99
CA THR A 301 -26.07 -1.33 -19.83
C THR A 301 -26.95 -0.22 -19.26
N ASP A 302 -26.46 1.03 -19.28
CA ASP A 302 -27.14 2.21 -18.76
C ASP A 302 -26.63 3.47 -19.48
N GLU A 303 -27.49 4.08 -20.28
CA GLU A 303 -27.17 5.29 -21.05
C GLU A 303 -26.87 6.49 -20.14
N THR A 304 -27.40 6.52 -18.91
CA THR A 304 -27.18 7.64 -17.97
C THR A 304 -25.73 7.74 -17.49
N LEU A 305 -24.95 6.66 -17.60
CA LEU A 305 -23.51 6.64 -17.27
C LEU A 305 -22.63 7.26 -18.36
N ALA A 306 -23.18 7.51 -19.56
CA ALA A 306 -22.44 8.11 -20.67
C ALA A 306 -21.95 9.52 -20.32
N GLU A 307 -22.82 10.33 -19.70
CA GLU A 307 -22.53 11.70 -19.30
C GLU A 307 -21.46 11.75 -18.20
N LEU A 308 -21.54 10.83 -17.24
CA LEU A 308 -20.62 10.74 -16.13
C LEU A 308 -19.23 10.28 -16.58
N CYS A 309 -19.15 9.32 -17.51
CA CYS A 309 -17.89 8.94 -18.16
C CYS A 309 -17.29 10.09 -18.98
N ALA A 310 -18.13 10.92 -19.63
CA ALA A 310 -17.68 12.09 -20.38
C ALA A 310 -17.14 13.19 -19.45
N ALA A 311 -17.77 13.40 -18.28
CA ALA A 311 -17.31 14.38 -17.29
C ALA A 311 -15.91 14.01 -16.73
N ILE A 312 -15.67 12.73 -16.45
CA ILE A 312 -14.40 12.22 -15.91
C ILE A 312 -13.27 12.24 -16.95
N THR A 313 -13.60 12.01 -18.23
CA THR A 313 -12.63 11.93 -19.34
C THR A 313 -12.39 13.27 -20.04
N ARG A 314 -13.10 14.34 -19.65
CA ARG A 314 -12.94 15.69 -20.21
C ARG A 314 -11.50 16.20 -20.03
N PRO A 315 -10.92 16.89 -21.03
CA PRO A 315 -9.62 17.54 -20.88
C PRO A 315 -9.57 18.43 -19.64
N ALA A 316 -8.49 18.32 -18.87
CA ALA A 316 -8.29 19.05 -17.61
C ALA A 316 -9.34 18.78 -16.50
N ALA A 317 -10.15 17.73 -16.58
CA ALA A 317 -11.09 17.37 -15.50
C ALA A 317 -10.40 17.15 -14.15
N HIS A 318 -9.17 16.62 -14.17
CA HIS A 318 -8.35 16.40 -12.97
C HIS A 318 -7.89 17.70 -12.28
N ALA A 319 -7.96 18.86 -12.95
CA ALA A 319 -7.65 20.14 -12.33
C ALA A 319 -8.70 20.55 -11.28
N GLU A 320 -9.92 20.01 -11.38
CA GLU A 320 -10.99 20.12 -10.38
C GLU A 320 -11.00 18.86 -9.49
N GLU A 321 -9.91 18.58 -8.77
CA GLU A 321 -9.65 17.30 -8.08
C GLU A 321 -10.83 16.82 -7.18
N LEU A 322 -11.48 17.73 -6.45
CA LEU A 322 -12.61 17.40 -5.58
C LEU A 322 -13.82 16.90 -6.37
N LYS A 323 -14.13 17.56 -7.49
CA LYS A 323 -15.27 17.21 -8.36
C LYS A 323 -14.98 15.94 -9.13
N TRP A 324 -13.75 15.80 -9.64
CA TRP A 324 -13.30 14.60 -10.35
C TRP A 324 -13.34 13.35 -9.48
N ASN A 325 -12.90 13.44 -8.22
CA ASN A 325 -13.03 12.35 -7.26
C ASN A 325 -14.51 12.02 -6.95
N THR A 326 -15.36 13.05 -6.81
CA THR A 326 -16.80 12.85 -6.57
C THR A 326 -17.47 12.12 -7.74
N ASP A 327 -17.13 12.47 -8.98
CA ASP A 327 -17.66 11.82 -10.16
C ASP A 327 -17.13 10.38 -10.30
N LEU A 328 -15.87 10.12 -9.95
CA LEU A 328 -15.32 8.76 -9.87
C LEU A 328 -16.01 7.91 -8.80
N ASP A 329 -16.29 8.46 -7.62
CA ASP A 329 -17.00 7.75 -6.55
C ASP A 329 -18.43 7.39 -6.99
N ARG A 330 -19.11 8.30 -7.69
CA ARG A 330 -20.43 8.03 -8.30
C ARG A 330 -20.36 6.94 -9.36
N LEU A 331 -19.30 6.93 -10.20
CA LEU A 331 -19.08 5.89 -11.20
C LEU A 331 -18.88 4.52 -10.54
N GLU A 332 -18.01 4.45 -9.53
CA GLU A 332 -17.73 3.20 -8.80
C GLU A 332 -18.99 2.67 -8.11
N ALA A 333 -19.74 3.52 -7.42
CA ALA A 333 -20.98 3.15 -6.75
C ALA A 333 -22.04 2.62 -7.73
N ALA A 334 -22.20 3.26 -8.89
CA ALA A 334 -23.14 2.82 -9.91
C ALA A 334 -22.76 1.44 -10.48
N ILE A 335 -21.46 1.20 -10.72
CA ILE A 335 -20.97 -0.08 -11.22
C ILE A 335 -21.15 -1.19 -10.16
N GLU A 336 -20.86 -0.90 -8.89
CA GLU A 336 -21.05 -1.86 -7.80
C GLU A 336 -22.51 -2.22 -7.59
N ALA A 337 -23.43 -1.25 -7.67
CA ALA A 337 -24.86 -1.52 -7.57
C ALA A 337 -25.31 -2.52 -8.64
N ARG A 338 -24.83 -2.35 -9.89
CA ARG A 338 -25.16 -3.24 -11.01
C ARG A 338 -24.51 -4.62 -10.92
N LEU A 339 -23.36 -4.75 -10.25
CA LEU A 339 -22.75 -6.05 -9.98
C LEU A 339 -23.51 -6.85 -8.91
N ARG A 340 -24.18 -6.16 -7.98
CA ARG A 340 -24.95 -6.80 -6.90
C ARG A 340 -26.36 -7.23 -7.32
N GLY A 341 -26.89 -6.69 -8.43
CA GLY A 341 -28.21 -7.01 -8.97
C GLY A 341 -29.20 -5.91 -8.67
#